data_AF-A0A7Y2DAB2-F1
#
_entry.id   AF-A0A7Y2DAB2-F1
#
_cell.length_a   1.000
_cell.length_b   1.000
_cell.length_c   1.000
_cell.angle_alpha   90.00
_cell.angle_beta   90.00
_cell.angle_gamma   90.00
#
_symmetry.space_group_name_H-M   'P 1'
#
loop_
_entity.id
_entity.type
_entity.pdbx_description
1 polymer ?
#
loop_
_entity_poly.entity_id
_entity_poly.type
_entity_poly.pdbx_seq_one_letter_code
_entity_poly.pdbx_strand_id
1 'polypeptide(L)' 'VLLWGERDRVLQSGQSDEIRSKVPDAEVVIKDGWDHFPMIEQPEEYAREILAIARRLAAAV' A
#
# COMPACT_ATOMS: atom_id res chain seq x y z
N VAL A 1 4.09 -3.67 6.00
CA VAL A 1 3.59 -3.51 4.62
C VAL A 1 3.36 -2.02 4.38
N LEU A 2 3.94 -1.47 3.33
CA LEU A 2 3.72 -0.11 2.83
C LEU A 2 2.88 -0.24 1.57
N LEU A 3 1.60 0.13 1.65
CA LEU A 3 0.66 0.09 0.52
C LEU A 3 0.55 1.48 -0.10
N TRP A 4 0.73 1.58 -1.41
CA TRP A 4 0.81 2.85 -2.12
C TRP A 4 0.06 2.81 -3.44
N GLY A 5 -0.48 3.95 -3.87
CA GLY A 5 -1.00 4.13 -5.21
C GLY A 5 0.09 4.53 -6.20
N GLU A 6 0.14 3.88 -7.37
CA GLU A 6 1.09 4.23 -8.44
C GLU A 6 1.00 5.73 -8.82
N ARG A 7 -0.20 6.30 -8.75
CA ARG A 7 -0.51 7.66 -9.22
C ARG A 7 -0.59 8.68 -8.11
N ASP A 8 -0.21 8.31 -6.88
CA ASP A 8 -0.25 9.21 -5.72
C ASP A 8 0.58 10.48 -5.99
N ARG A 9 -0.11 11.63 -5.99
CA ARG A 9 0.49 12.94 -6.23
C ARG A 9 0.84 13.70 -4.94
N VAL A 10 0.31 13.25 -3.80
CA VAL A 10 0.54 13.86 -2.49
C VAL A 10 1.84 13.33 -1.92
N LEU A 11 1.99 12.01 -1.93
CA LEU A 11 3.19 11.32 -1.51
C LEU A 11 3.85 10.73 -2.76
N GLN A 12 4.61 11.56 -3.46
CA GLN A 12 5.20 11.23 -4.77
C GLN A 12 5.90 9.86 -4.74
N SER A 13 5.81 9.12 -5.84
CA SER A 13 6.16 7.69 -5.98
C SER A 13 7.60 7.28 -5.64
N GLY A 14 8.49 8.20 -5.26
CA GLY A 14 9.83 7.92 -4.72
C GLY A 14 9.92 7.89 -3.18
N GLN A 15 8.90 8.37 -2.46
CA GLN A 15 8.94 8.42 -0.99
C GLN A 15 8.76 7.04 -0.34
N SER A 16 8.13 6.09 -1.05
CA SER A 16 7.99 4.70 -0.58
C SER A 16 9.36 4.03 -0.38
N ASP A 17 10.34 4.29 -1.24
CA ASP A 17 11.70 3.80 -1.11
C ASP A 17 12.44 4.41 0.07
N GLU A 18 12.24 5.72 0.31
CA GLU A 18 12.83 6.39 1.47
C GLU A 18 12.26 5.82 2.77
N ILE A 19 10.95 5.60 2.86
CA ILE A 19 10.31 4.97 4.02
C ILE A 19 10.82 3.53 4.19
N ARG A 20 10.91 2.75 3.11
CA ARG A 20 11.45 1.39 3.13
C ARG A 20 12.87 1.35 3.68
N SER A 21 13.71 2.33 3.35
CA SER A 21 15.09 2.40 3.87
C SER A 21 15.17 2.58 5.39
N LYS A 22 14.11 3.12 6.01
CA LYS A 22 14.04 3.42 7.45
C LYS A 22 13.24 2.39 8.25
N VAL A 23 12.53 1.49 7.58
CA VAL A 23 11.69 0.45 8.19
C VAL A 23 12.19 -0.93 7.74
N PRO A 24 13.06 -1.58 8.53
CA PRO A 24 13.52 -2.93 8.24
C PRO A 24 12.35 -3.89 8.03
N ASP A 25 12.50 -4.81 7.07
CA ASP A 25 11.51 -5.84 6.72
C ASP A 25 10.16 -5.31 6.18
N ALA A 26 10.08 -4.02 5.84
CA ALA A 26 8.90 -3.49 5.16
C ALA A 26 8.79 -4.03 3.73
N GLU A 27 7.75 -4.82 3.48
CA GLU A 27 7.24 -5.10 2.14
C GLU A 27 6.57 -3.85 1.56
N VAL A 28 6.93 -3.46 0.33
CA VAL A 28 6.29 -2.37 -0.42
C VAL A 28 5.34 -2.99 -1.45
N VAL A 29 4.10 -2.53 -1.46
CA VAL A 29 3.05 -2.92 -2.41
C VAL A 29 2.58 -1.65 -3.12
N ILE A 30 2.88 -1.57 -4.41
CA ILE A 30 2.38 -0.49 -5.28
C ILE A 30 1.18 -1.03 -6.06
N LYS A 31 0.07 -0.29 -6.06
CA LYS A 31 -1.17 -0.64 -6.74
C LYS A 31 -1.35 0.22 -7.98
N ASP A 32 -1.40 -0.45 -9.14
CA ASP A 32 -1.63 0.18 -10.43
C ASP A 32 -2.99 0.91 -10.44
N GLY A 33 -3.01 2.13 -10.98
CA GLY A 33 -4.24 2.89 -11.14
C GLY A 33 -4.80 3.54 -9.88
N TRP A 34 -4.25 3.28 -8.70
CA TRP A 34 -4.64 3.95 -7.46
C TRP A 34 -3.95 5.34 -7.35
N ASP A 35 -4.71 6.36 -6.99
CA ASP A 35 -4.17 7.67 -6.54
C ASP A 35 -4.04 7.67 -5.01
N HIS A 36 -4.03 8.83 -4.37
CA HIS A 36 -3.80 8.99 -2.93
C HIS A 36 -4.95 8.46 -2.05
N PHE A 37 -6.19 8.47 -2.54
CA PHE A 37 -7.38 8.09 -1.76
C PHE A 37 -8.15 6.89 -2.34
N PRO A 38 -7.50 5.72 -2.53
CA PRO A 38 -8.15 4.55 -3.12
C PRO A 38 -9.30 4.03 -2.25
N MET A 39 -9.27 4.29 -0.94
CA MET A 39 -10.36 3.95 -0.02
C MET A 39 -11.65 4.74 -0.27
N ILE A 40 -11.58 5.87 -0.98
CA ILE A 40 -12.73 6.68 -1.39
C ILE A 40 -13.07 6.40 -2.86
N GLU A 41 -12.06 6.34 -3.72
CA GLU A 41 -12.22 6.23 -5.17
C GLU A 41 -12.64 4.82 -5.62
N GLN A 42 -12.12 3.79 -4.94
CA GLN A 42 -12.26 2.37 -5.31
C GLN A 42 -12.46 1.49 -4.05
N PRO A 43 -13.50 1.75 -3.24
CA PRO A 43 -13.59 1.24 -1.86
C PRO A 43 -13.64 -0.29 -1.77
N GLU A 44 -14.33 -0.98 -2.68
CA GLU A 44 -14.40 -2.45 -2.67
C GLU A 44 -13.06 -3.09 -3.00
N GLU A 45 -12.32 -2.53 -3.95
CA GLU A 45 -10.98 -3.02 -4.30
C GLU A 45 -10.00 -2.77 -3.16
N TYR A 46 -10.02 -1.55 -2.61
CA TYR A 46 -9.20 -1.19 -1.47
C TYR A 46 -9.46 -2.13 -0.27
N ALA A 47 -10.73 -2.37 0.07
CA ALA A 47 -11.09 -3.26 1.17
C ALA A 47 -10.60 -4.70 0.95
N ARG A 48 -10.69 -5.22 -0.30
CA ARG A 48 -10.18 -6.55 -0.63
C ARG A 48 -8.66 -6.65 -0.46
N GLU A 49 -7.92 -5.64 -0.90
CA GLU A 49 -6.46 -5.60 -0.78
C GLU A 49 -6.03 -5.56 0.71
N ILE A 50 -6.64 -4.70 1.51
CA ILE A 50 -6.37 -4.61 2.95
C ILE A 50 -6.67 -5.93 3.66
N LEU A 51 -7.80 -6.58 3.33
CA LEU A 51 -8.16 -7.86 3.93
C LEU A 51 -7.18 -8.98 3.53
N ALA A 52 -6.71 -8.99 2.28
CA ALA A 52 -5.71 -9.94 1.82
C ALA A 52 -4.37 -9.77 2.58
N ILE A 53 -3.91 -8.53 2.73
CA ILE A 53 -2.71 -8.20 3.52
C ILE A 53 -2.89 -8.65 4.97
N ALA A 54 -4.00 -8.30 5.60
CA ALA A 54 -4.27 -8.64 7.00
C ALA A 54 -4.28 -10.16 7.24
N ARG A 55 -4.95 -10.93 6.36
CA ARG A 55 -4.99 -12.40 6.45
C ARG A 55 -3.61 -13.03 6.31
N ARG A 56 -2.81 -12.54 5.35
CA ARG A 56 -1.44 -13.02 5.15
C ARG A 56 -0.55 -12.76 6.36
N LEU A 57 -0.64 -11.56 6.93
CA LEU A 57 0.11 -11.21 8.14
C LEU A 57 -0.32 -12.04 9.35
N ALA A 58 -1.63 -12.24 9.54
CA ALA A 58 -2.15 -13.07 10.64
C ALA A 58 -1.74 -14.55 10.53
N ALA A 59 -1.57 -15.08 9.31
CA ALA A 59 -1.11 -16.45 9.07
C ALA A 59 0.41 -16.61 9.19
N ALA A 60 1.17 -15.52 9.27
CA ALA A 60 2.63 -15.53 9.42
C ALA A 60 3.09 -15.45 10.89
N VAL A 61 2.14 -15.44 11.84
CA VAL A 61 2.35 -15.45 13.30
C VAL A 61 2.30 -16.87 13.84
#